data_AF-A0A7R9MP04-F1
#
_entry.id   AF-A0A7R9MP04-F1
#
_cell.length_a   1.000
_cell.length_b   1.000
_cell.length_c   1.000
_cell.angle_alpha   90.00
_cell.angle_beta   90.00
_cell.angle_gamma   90.00
#
_symmetry.space_group_name_H-M   'P 1'
#
loop_
_entity.id
_entity.type
_entity.pdbx_description
1 polymer ?
#
loop_
_entity_poly.entity_id
_entity_poly.type
_entity_poly.pdbx_seq_one_letter_code
_entity_poly.pdbx_strand_id
1 'polypeptide(L)'
;VLKQELERLFHLYYTNGYKESTEEIFAVLNKYTIYDICSVLKQFIRELPDPLLTQDLLEAFILVPNHENLNKMTVHNIATIMAPNLFPVLAQKKRTKQMEGLKEMETIMERAKDSFYITKTLVYNHLVLFHVPPYLIAQIQRRKK
;
A
#
# COMPACT_ATOMS: atom_id res chain seq x y z
N VAL A 1 -16.68 2.01 -13.25
CA VAL A 1 -17.30 3.35 -13.08
C VAL A 1 -16.49 4.20 -12.12
N LEU A 2 -16.50 3.96 -10.80
CA LEU A 2 -15.75 4.79 -9.82
C LEU A 2 -14.26 5.01 -10.18
N LYS A 3 -13.51 3.96 -10.51
CA LYS A 3 -12.09 4.06 -10.90
C LYS A 3 -11.87 5.01 -12.08
N GLN A 4 -12.66 4.86 -13.14
CA GLN A 4 -12.56 5.70 -14.34
C GLN A 4 -12.91 7.16 -14.04
N GLU A 5 -13.89 7.38 -13.16
CA GLU A 5 -14.32 8.72 -12.77
C GLU A 5 -13.25 9.42 -11.91
N LEU A 6 -12.60 8.68 -11.01
CA LEU A 6 -11.46 9.18 -10.24
C LEU A 6 -10.24 9.43 -11.14
N GLU A 7 -9.91 8.53 -12.07
CA GLU A 7 -8.81 8.75 -13.02
C GLU A 7 -9.03 10.01 -13.86
N ARG A 8 -10.27 10.24 -14.31
CA ARG A 8 -10.65 11.46 -15.03
C ARG A 8 -10.45 12.70 -14.17
N LEU A 9 -10.92 12.68 -12.92
CA LEU A 9 -10.81 13.81 -11.99
C LEU A 9 -9.35 14.09 -11.61
N PHE A 10 -8.55 13.05 -11.35
CA PHE A 10 -7.12 13.23 -11.12
C PHE A 10 -6.43 13.85 -12.34
N HIS A 11 -6.73 13.39 -13.55
CA HIS A 11 -6.18 14.00 -14.76
C HIS A 11 -6.53 15.48 -14.88
N LEU A 12 -7.79 15.86 -14.63
CA LEU A 12 -8.23 17.26 -14.59
C LEU A 12 -7.48 18.08 -13.54
N TYR A 13 -7.41 17.57 -12.31
CA TYR A 13 -6.70 18.20 -11.21
C TYR A 13 -5.22 18.50 -11.53
N TYR A 14 -4.50 17.52 -12.10
CA TYR A 14 -3.11 17.68 -12.52
C TYR A 14 -2.95 18.64 -13.70
N THR A 15 -3.79 18.52 -14.72
CA THR A 15 -3.72 19.38 -15.92
C THR A 15 -4.08 20.84 -15.64
N ASN A 16 -4.92 21.08 -14.64
CA ASN A 16 -5.28 22.42 -14.18
C ASN A 16 -4.29 22.99 -13.14
N GLY A 17 -3.14 22.35 -12.95
CA GLY A 17 -2.06 22.85 -12.10
C GLY A 17 -2.39 22.83 -10.61
N TYR A 18 -3.09 21.79 -10.14
CA TYR A 18 -3.48 21.61 -8.73
C TYR A 18 -4.44 22.68 -8.20
N LYS A 19 -5.13 23.42 -9.09
CA LYS A 19 -5.99 24.56 -8.74
C LYS A 19 -7.46 24.21 -8.50
N GLU A 20 -7.89 23.00 -8.84
CA GLU A 20 -9.28 22.60 -8.65
C GLU A 20 -9.58 22.26 -7.17
N SER A 21 -10.78 22.65 -6.75
CA SER A 21 -11.37 22.30 -5.46
C SER A 21 -11.55 20.79 -5.36
N THR A 22 -11.08 20.18 -4.25
CA THR A 22 -11.30 18.75 -3.96
C THR A 22 -12.78 18.39 -3.77
N GLU A 23 -13.70 19.37 -3.77
CA GLU A 23 -15.14 19.17 -3.59
C GLU A 23 -15.75 18.21 -4.62
N GLU A 24 -15.32 18.25 -5.88
CA GLU A 24 -15.82 17.32 -6.91
C GLU A 24 -15.41 15.88 -6.62
N ILE A 25 -14.18 15.69 -6.12
CA ILE A 25 -13.68 14.37 -5.69
C ILE A 25 -14.53 13.86 -4.54
N PHE A 26 -14.78 14.69 -3.52
CA PHE A 26 -15.64 14.31 -2.39
C PHE A 26 -17.07 14.03 -2.83
N ALA A 27 -17.63 14.80 -3.76
CA ALA A 27 -18.97 14.58 -4.29
C ALA A 27 -19.08 13.26 -5.05
N VAL A 28 -18.05 12.85 -5.79
CA VAL A 28 -18.00 11.53 -6.44
C VAL A 28 -17.85 10.42 -5.40
N LEU A 29 -16.93 10.55 -4.44
CA LEU A 29 -16.72 9.53 -3.40
C LEU A 29 -18.00 9.27 -2.60
N ASN A 30 -18.75 10.31 -2.25
CA ASN A 30 -19.99 10.19 -1.48
C ASN A 30 -21.12 9.44 -2.21
N LYS A 31 -21.01 9.21 -3.54
CA LYS A 31 -21.98 8.41 -4.29
C LYS A 31 -21.77 6.90 -4.13
N TYR A 32 -20.64 6.47 -3.58
CA TYR A 32 -20.23 5.07 -3.49
C TYR A 32 -20.07 4.61 -2.05
N THR A 33 -20.15 3.30 -1.83
CA THR A 33 -19.92 2.76 -0.49
C THR A 33 -18.45 2.81 -0.12
N ILE A 34 -18.15 2.82 1.19
CA ILE A 34 -16.76 2.72 1.67
C ILE A 34 -16.05 1.47 1.14
N TYR A 35 -16.78 0.38 0.89
CA TYR A 35 -16.22 -0.85 0.32
C TYR A 35 -15.78 -0.67 -1.13
N ASP A 36 -16.58 0.04 -1.94
CA ASP A 36 -16.24 0.35 -3.32
C ASP A 36 -14.99 1.23 -3.39
N ILE A 37 -14.94 2.27 -2.56
CA ILE A 37 -13.80 3.18 -2.43
C ILE A 37 -12.54 2.40 -2.01
N CYS A 38 -12.63 1.59 -0.96
CA CYS A 38 -11.54 0.74 -0.51
C CYS A 38 -11.07 -0.24 -1.58
N SER A 39 -12.00 -0.81 -2.37
CA SER A 39 -11.69 -1.72 -3.47
C SER A 39 -10.86 -1.02 -4.55
N VAL A 40 -11.30 0.18 -4.96
CA VAL A 40 -10.61 1.00 -5.96
C VAL A 40 -9.25 1.48 -5.45
N LEU A 41 -9.12 1.87 -4.18
CA LEU A 41 -7.84 2.23 -3.56
C LEU A 41 -6.84 1.07 -3.63
N LYS A 42 -7.26 -0.14 -3.20
CA LYS A 42 -6.40 -1.34 -3.28
C LYS A 42 -6.01 -1.65 -4.72
N GLN A 43 -6.92 -1.44 -5.65
CA GLN A 43 -6.66 -1.63 -7.08
C GLN A 43 -5.61 -0.65 -7.60
N PHE A 44 -5.70 0.65 -7.26
CA PHE A 44 -4.69 1.64 -7.65
C PHE A 44 -3.31 1.26 -7.14
N ILE A 45 -3.18 0.91 -5.86
CA ILE A 45 -1.88 0.52 -5.26
C ILE A 45 -1.25 -0.65 -6.00
N ARG A 46 -2.07 -1.63 -6.41
CA ARG A 46 -1.60 -2.82 -7.14
C ARG A 46 -1.18 -2.52 -8.58
N GLU A 47 -1.78 -1.53 -9.23
CA GLU A 47 -1.57 -1.22 -10.65
C GLU A 47 -0.39 -0.26 -10.90
N LEU A 48 0.29 0.18 -9.85
CA LEU A 48 1.41 1.09 -9.99
C LEU A 48 2.63 0.37 -10.59
N PRO A 49 3.41 1.09 -11.42
CA PRO A 49 4.60 0.52 -12.06
C PRO A 49 5.66 0.09 -11.03
N ASP A 50 5.74 0.81 -9.90
CA ASP A 50 6.61 0.49 -8.78
C ASP A 50 5.79 0.36 -7.48
N PRO A 51 6.10 -0.61 -6.60
CA PRO A 51 5.38 -0.80 -5.34
C PRO A 51 5.54 0.42 -4.41
N LEU A 52 4.42 0.97 -3.94
CA LEU A 52 4.37 2.14 -3.07
C LEU A 52 4.79 1.80 -1.64
N LEU A 53 6.05 2.05 -1.31
CA LEU A 53 6.53 2.21 0.07
C LEU A 53 7.28 3.53 0.18
N THR A 54 6.56 4.63 -0.04
CA THR A 54 7.08 5.98 0.20
C THR A 54 6.76 6.43 1.62
N GLN A 55 7.60 7.31 2.16
CA GLN A 55 7.42 7.91 3.48
C GLN A 55 6.05 8.59 3.63
N ASP A 56 5.58 9.27 2.59
CA ASP A 56 4.35 10.07 2.61
C ASP A 56 3.07 9.22 2.70
N LEU A 57 3.08 8.01 2.13
CA LEU A 57 1.92 7.12 2.15
C LEU A 57 1.88 6.26 3.41
N LEU A 58 3.03 6.06 4.07
CA LEU A 58 3.11 5.28 5.29
C LEU A 58 2.23 5.90 6.39
N GLU A 59 2.19 7.23 6.48
CA GLU A 59 1.34 7.98 7.42
C GLU A 59 -0.15 7.60 7.29
N ALA A 60 -0.66 7.53 6.06
CA ALA A 60 -2.02 7.10 5.79
C ALA A 60 -2.27 5.64 6.23
N PHE A 61 -1.29 4.75 6.09
CA PHE A 61 -1.38 3.36 6.55
C PHE A 61 -1.37 3.22 8.07
N ILE A 62 -0.73 4.14 8.79
CA ILE A 62 -0.63 4.14 10.26
C ILE A 62 -1.83 4.82 10.93
N LEU A 63 -2.50 5.74 10.23
CA LEU A 63 -3.70 6.39 10.77
C LEU A 63 -4.83 5.39 11.03
N VAL A 64 -4.97 4.37 10.19
CA VAL A 64 -6.01 3.33 10.32
C VAL A 64 -5.88 2.53 11.63
N PRO A 65 -4.73 1.89 11.96
CA PRO A 65 -4.60 1.15 13.22
C PRO A 65 -4.59 2.05 14.45
N ASN A 66 -4.21 3.33 14.33
CA ASN A 66 -4.32 4.28 15.45
C ASN A 66 -5.78 4.54 15.87
N HIS A 67 -6.74 4.25 14.99
CA HIS A 67 -8.17 4.35 15.26
C HIS A 67 -8.86 2.98 15.41
N GLU A 68 -8.11 1.93 15.78
CA GLU A 68 -8.60 0.54 15.92
C GLU A 68 -9.87 0.45 16.80
N ASN A 69 -9.98 1.25 17.85
CA ASN A 69 -11.15 1.27 18.72
C ASN A 69 -12.46 1.59 17.97
N LEU A 70 -12.37 2.40 16.91
CA LEU A 70 -13.51 2.86 16.11
C LEU A 70 -13.74 1.98 14.88
N ASN A 71 -12.68 1.58 14.17
CA ASN A 71 -12.77 0.88 12.88
C ASN A 71 -12.51 -0.64 12.96
N LYS A 72 -12.06 -1.15 14.10
CA LYS A 72 -11.69 -2.57 14.35
C LYS A 72 -10.59 -3.12 13.43
N MET A 73 -9.84 -2.23 12.77
CA MET A 73 -8.77 -2.59 11.86
C MET A 73 -7.44 -2.61 12.60
N THR A 74 -7.07 -3.80 13.06
CA THR A 74 -5.76 -4.03 13.69
C THR A 74 -4.63 -3.97 12.67
N VAL A 75 -3.38 -3.77 13.12
CA VAL A 75 -2.20 -3.88 12.26
C VAL A 75 -2.14 -5.22 11.53
N HIS A 76 -2.60 -6.31 12.17
CA HIS A 76 -2.71 -7.62 11.54
C HIS A 76 -3.70 -7.61 10.37
N ASN A 77 -4.90 -7.07 10.58
CA ASN A 77 -5.93 -6.99 9.53
C ASN A 77 -5.44 -6.18 8.33
N ILE A 78 -4.73 -5.08 8.58
CA ILE A 78 -4.13 -4.24 7.54
C ILE A 78 -3.06 -5.01 6.79
N ALA A 79 -2.13 -5.67 7.48
CA ALA A 79 -1.08 -6.46 6.83
C ALA A 79 -1.67 -7.55 5.93
N THR A 80 -2.73 -8.24 6.38
CA THR A 80 -3.42 -9.26 5.59
C THR A 80 -4.05 -8.70 4.30
N ILE A 81 -4.63 -7.49 4.36
CA ILE A 81 -5.31 -6.88 3.22
C ILE A 81 -4.33 -6.17 2.27
N MET A 82 -3.27 -5.58 2.81
CA MET A 82 -2.35 -4.71 2.06
C MET A 82 -1.16 -5.46 1.48
N ALA A 83 -0.62 -6.47 2.16
CA ALA A 83 0.52 -7.26 1.67
C ALA A 83 0.38 -7.73 0.21
N PRO A 84 -0.75 -8.30 -0.25
CA PRO A 84 -0.88 -8.74 -1.65
C PRO A 84 -0.93 -7.59 -2.66
N ASN A 85 -1.25 -6.36 -2.22
CA ASN A 85 -1.26 -5.19 -3.09
C ASN A 85 0.10 -4.48 -3.10
N LEU A 86 0.86 -4.57 -1.99
CA LEU A 86 2.24 -4.04 -1.90
C LEU A 86 3.27 -4.98 -2.55
N PHE A 87 2.99 -6.28 -2.58
CA PHE A 87 3.89 -7.30 -3.12
C PHE A 87 3.16 -8.22 -4.13
N PRO A 88 2.72 -7.70 -5.30
CA PRO A 88 1.79 -8.40 -6.20
C PRO A 88 2.36 -9.67 -6.86
N VAL A 89 3.67 -9.69 -7.13
CA VAL A 89 4.39 -10.81 -7.76
C VAL A 89 4.33 -12.08 -6.91
N LEU A 90 3.95 -11.98 -5.64
CA LEU A 90 3.93 -13.07 -4.67
C LEU A 90 2.51 -13.63 -4.43
N ALA A 91 1.46 -12.95 -4.89
CA ALA A 91 0.04 -13.31 -4.65
C ALA A 91 -0.66 -13.94 -5.87
N GLN A 92 -0.03 -13.94 -7.05
CA GLN A 92 -0.65 -14.43 -8.28
C GLN A 92 -0.17 -15.84 -8.69
N LYS A 93 -1.03 -16.85 -8.48
CA LYS A 93 -1.43 -17.82 -9.52
C LYS A 93 -2.62 -18.67 -9.05
N LYS A 94 -3.76 -18.57 -9.74
CA LYS A 94 -4.85 -19.57 -9.67
C LYS A 94 -4.73 -20.54 -10.85
N ARG A 95 -4.72 -21.83 -10.51
CA ARG A 95 -5.04 -23.03 -11.32
C ARG A 95 -4.18 -23.31 -12.55
N THR A 96 -3.17 -24.18 -12.43
CA THR A 96 -2.91 -25.21 -13.46
C THR A 96 -2.10 -26.41 -12.92
N LYS A 97 -2.69 -27.61 -13.09
CA LYS A 97 -2.17 -29.01 -13.17
C LYS A 97 -1.18 -29.57 -12.13
N GLN A 98 -1.42 -30.85 -11.84
CA GLN A 98 -0.98 -31.64 -10.69
C GLN A 98 0.50 -32.05 -10.71
N MET A 99 1.03 -32.26 -9.50
CA MET A 99 2.34 -32.81 -9.07
C MET A 99 3.56 -31.88 -8.92
N GLU A 100 3.70 -30.77 -9.66
CA GLU A 100 4.69 -29.71 -9.32
C GLU A 100 4.12 -28.62 -8.41
N GLY A 101 2.78 -28.55 -8.32
CA GLY A 101 2.06 -27.48 -7.63
C GLY A 101 2.18 -27.46 -6.10
N LEU A 102 2.63 -28.55 -5.44
CA LEU A 102 2.79 -28.55 -3.97
C LEU A 102 3.98 -27.71 -3.52
N LYS A 103 5.15 -27.89 -4.14
CA LYS A 103 6.35 -27.07 -3.87
C LYS A 103 6.15 -25.62 -4.33
N GLU A 104 5.46 -25.41 -5.44
CA GLU A 104 5.09 -24.07 -5.92
C GLU A 104 4.11 -23.40 -4.93
N MET A 105 3.10 -24.12 -4.44
CA MET A 105 2.19 -23.58 -3.40
C MET A 105 2.91 -23.28 -2.10
N GLU A 106 3.79 -24.17 -1.65
CA GLU A 106 4.59 -23.96 -0.45
C GLU A 106 5.44 -22.70 -0.60
N THR A 107 6.10 -22.52 -1.75
CA THR A 107 6.89 -21.32 -2.07
C THR A 107 6.02 -20.05 -2.12
N ILE A 108 4.82 -20.13 -2.71
CA ILE A 108 3.87 -19.00 -2.76
C ILE A 108 3.37 -18.65 -1.35
N MET A 109 3.06 -19.65 -0.53
CA MET A 109 2.61 -19.45 0.85
C MET A 109 3.73 -18.87 1.71
N GLU A 110 4.96 -19.34 1.56
CA GLU A 110 6.17 -18.80 2.21
C GLU A 110 6.31 -17.31 1.88
N ARG A 111 6.28 -16.97 0.59
CA ARG A 111 6.39 -15.59 0.10
C ARG A 111 5.23 -14.70 0.55
N ALA A 112 4.03 -15.24 0.64
CA ALA A 112 2.87 -14.53 1.16
C ALA A 112 3.02 -14.25 2.66
N LYS A 113 3.55 -15.19 3.44
CA LYS A 113 3.90 -14.98 4.85
C LYS A 113 4.97 -13.90 4.99
N ASP A 114 6.04 -13.94 4.19
CA ASP A 114 7.09 -12.92 4.22
C ASP A 114 6.52 -11.53 3.92
N SER A 115 5.72 -11.41 2.87
CA SER A 115 5.05 -10.15 2.50
C SER A 115 4.18 -9.62 3.63
N PHE A 116 3.45 -10.51 4.29
CA PHE A 116 2.65 -10.19 5.47
C PHE A 116 3.53 -9.66 6.62
N TYR A 117 4.63 -10.35 6.95
CA TYR A 117 5.52 -9.95 8.04
C TYR A 117 6.27 -8.66 7.75
N ILE A 118 6.70 -8.45 6.50
CA ILE A 118 7.30 -7.20 6.05
C ILE A 118 6.29 -6.07 6.23
N THR A 119 5.07 -6.22 5.72
CA THR A 119 4.01 -5.20 5.86
C THR A 119 3.73 -4.89 7.33
N LYS A 120 3.60 -5.92 8.17
CA LYS A 120 3.40 -5.78 9.61
C LYS A 120 4.56 -5.03 10.27
N THR A 121 5.80 -5.42 9.99
CA THR A 121 7.02 -4.80 10.53
C THR A 121 7.11 -3.32 10.15
N LEU A 122 6.76 -3.00 8.89
CA LEU A 122 6.76 -1.64 8.40
C LEU A 122 5.77 -0.75 9.17
N VAL A 123 4.54 -1.24 9.37
CA VAL A 123 3.53 -0.51 10.15
C VAL A 123 3.93 -0.38 11.62
N TYR A 124 4.53 -1.40 12.23
CA TYR A 124 4.98 -1.32 13.63
C TYR A 124 6.15 -0.36 13.84
N ASN A 125 7.13 -0.35 12.94
CA ASN A 125 8.37 0.42 13.09
C ASN A 125 8.33 1.77 12.38
N HIS A 126 7.15 2.23 11.99
CA HIS A 126 7.00 3.40 11.13
C HIS A 126 7.71 4.66 11.62
N LEU A 127 7.81 4.88 12.93
CA LEU A 127 8.45 6.06 13.52
C LEU A 127 9.95 6.12 13.24
N VAL A 128 10.60 4.97 13.06
CA VAL A 128 12.05 4.87 12.83
C VAL A 128 12.40 4.51 11.38
N LEU A 129 11.39 4.19 10.55
CA LEU A 129 11.62 3.98 9.13
C LEU A 129 12.13 5.25 8.47
N PHE A 130 12.98 5.07 7.46
CA PHE A 130 13.61 6.13 6.68
C PHE A 130 14.49 7.11 7.48
N HIS A 131 14.66 6.90 8.79
CA HIS A 131 15.66 7.60 9.59
C HIS A 131 17.04 6.96 9.37
N VAL A 132 17.98 7.75 8.88
CA VAL A 132 19.38 7.32 8.81
C VAL A 132 20.02 7.55 10.19
N PRO A 133 20.53 6.50 10.85
CA PRO A 133 21.22 6.68 12.12
C PRO A 133 22.38 7.67 12.04
N PRO A 134 22.58 8.55 13.04
CA PRO A 134 23.63 9.58 13.00
C PRO A 134 25.04 9.04 12.76
N TYR A 135 25.33 7.83 13.24
CA TYR A 135 26.63 7.20 13.03
C TYR A 135 26.90 6.85 11.55
N LEU A 136 25.88 6.49 10.77
CA LEU A 136 26.03 6.24 9.33
C LEU A 136 26.27 7.54 8.56
N ILE A 137 25.60 8.63 8.96
CA ILE A 137 25.84 9.96 8.41
C ILE A 137 27.30 10.37 8.66
N ALA A 138 27.78 10.17 9.89
CA ALA A 138 29.17 10.46 10.25
C ALA A 138 30.18 9.62 9.44
N GLN A 139 29.88 8.33 9.17
CA GLN A 139 30.73 7.48 8.33
C GLN A 139 30.80 7.98 6.88
N ILE A 140 29.68 8.39 6.29
CA ILE A 140 29.64 8.93 4.92
C ILE A 140 30.43 10.24 4.83
N GLN A 141 30.27 11.14 5.81
CA GLN A 141 31.00 12.40 5.84
C GLN A 141 32.51 12.22 5.97
N ARG A 142 32.96 11.16 6.68
CA ARG A 142 34.39 10.81 6.78
C ARG A 142 34.96 10.24 5.48
N ARG A 143 34.17 9.49 4.70
CA ARG A 143 34.61 8.92 3.41
C ARG A 143 34.68 9.92 2.26
N LYS A 144 34.07 11.11 2.42
CA LYS A 144 34.11 12.20 1.44
C LYS A 144 35.28 13.17 1.63
N LYS A 145 36.10 12.98 2.68
CA LYS A 145 37.38 13.67 2.89
C LYS A 145 38.52 12.75 2.47
#